data_AF-A0A6I9NV46-F1
#
_entry.id   AF-A0A6I9NV46-F1
#
_cell.length_a   1.000
_cell.length_b   1.000
_cell.length_c   1.000
_cell.angle_alpha   90.00
_cell.angle_beta   90.00
_cell.angle_gamma   90.00
#
_symmetry.space_group_name_H-M   'P 1'
#
loop_
_entity.id
_entity.type
_entity.pdbx_description
1 polymer ?
#
loop_
_entity_poly.entity_id
_entity_poly.type
_entity_poly.pdbx_seq_one_letter_code
_entity_poly.pdbx_strand_id
1 'polypeptide(L)'
;MLLRVLPSVYPRQPDTIHGHLGNLTAMMSQLESPEQQHLIRLIQIVAEQHPLMLSPQVPVLISFLGDQSLTECLLGALVDVSQASPSSLVSFLPTLRILGQQCPALLGHVAKIHGAVGIISEAARSHDLFSVVLPSVKHTLTHQTGRAHPDI
;
A
#
# COMPACT_ATOMS: atom_id res chain seq x y z
N MET A 1 4.91 -28.93 -3.90
CA MET A 1 6.22 -28.95 -3.19
C MET A 1 7.34 -28.07 -3.78
N LEU A 2 7.30 -27.59 -5.03
CA LEU A 2 8.37 -26.72 -5.57
C LEU A 2 8.26 -25.24 -5.12
N LEU A 3 7.05 -24.75 -4.85
CA LEU A 3 6.82 -23.35 -4.48
C LEU A 3 7.48 -22.95 -3.15
N ARG A 4 7.60 -23.89 -2.21
CA ARG A 4 8.28 -23.66 -0.92
C ARG A 4 9.78 -23.41 -1.02
N VAL A 5 10.42 -23.81 -2.13
CA VAL A 5 11.86 -23.56 -2.32
C VAL A 5 12.14 -22.31 -3.14
N LEU A 6 11.13 -21.70 -3.79
CA LEU A 6 11.28 -20.45 -4.55
C LEU A 6 11.91 -19.32 -3.74
N PRO A 7 11.48 -19.04 -2.48
CA PRO A 7 12.13 -18.04 -1.64
C PRO A 7 13.63 -18.32 -1.42
N SER A 8 14.02 -19.59 -1.34
CA SER A 8 15.40 -20.01 -1.10
C SER A 8 16.27 -20.00 -2.37
N VAL A 9 15.67 -20.13 -3.55
CA VAL A 9 16.40 -20.03 -4.84
C VAL A 9 16.44 -18.60 -5.39
N TYR A 10 15.63 -17.68 -4.86
CA TYR A 10 15.66 -16.27 -5.22
C TYR A 10 17.07 -15.65 -5.22
N PRO A 11 17.89 -15.77 -4.15
CA PRO A 11 19.23 -15.19 -4.17
C PRO A 11 20.17 -15.87 -5.18
N ARG A 12 19.81 -17.05 -5.71
CA ARG A 12 20.62 -17.76 -6.71
C ARG A 12 20.27 -17.36 -8.14
N GLN A 13 19.00 -17.09 -8.42
CA GLN A 13 18.50 -16.78 -9.76
C GLN A 13 17.36 -15.74 -9.73
N PRO A 14 17.65 -14.48 -9.35
CA PRO A 14 16.63 -13.43 -9.23
C PRO A 14 16.00 -13.09 -10.59
N ASP A 15 16.80 -12.97 -11.66
CA ASP A 15 16.33 -12.60 -13.01
C ASP A 15 15.30 -13.58 -13.57
N THR A 16 15.51 -14.89 -13.38
CA THR A 16 14.57 -15.92 -13.82
C THR A 16 13.23 -15.77 -13.10
N ILE A 17 13.26 -15.48 -11.79
CA ILE A 17 12.03 -15.28 -11.02
C ILE A 17 11.35 -13.98 -11.43
N HIS A 18 12.09 -12.91 -11.70
CA HIS A 18 11.53 -11.64 -12.19
C HIS A 18 10.79 -11.84 -13.52
N GLY A 19 11.38 -12.60 -14.45
CA GLY A 19 10.74 -12.93 -15.73
C GLY A 19 9.45 -13.75 -15.59
N HIS A 20 9.33 -14.56 -14.54
CA HIS A 20 8.14 -15.37 -14.26
C HIS A 20 7.19 -14.75 -13.22
N LEU A 21 7.53 -13.59 -12.64
CA LEU A 21 6.81 -12.99 -11.53
C LEU A 21 5.34 -12.69 -11.86
N GLY A 22 5.08 -12.21 -13.09
CA GLY A 22 3.71 -11.98 -13.57
C GLY A 22 2.88 -13.27 -13.61
N ASN A 23 3.46 -14.35 -14.14
CA ASN A 23 2.78 -15.65 -14.21
C ASN A 23 2.56 -16.23 -12.80
N LEU A 24 3.54 -16.10 -11.91
CA LEU A 24 3.43 -16.53 -10.52
C LEU A 24 2.27 -15.81 -9.82
N THR A 25 2.19 -14.48 -9.98
CA THR A 25 1.13 -13.66 -9.37
C THR A 25 -0.26 -13.99 -9.96
N ALA A 26 -0.34 -14.29 -11.26
CA ALA A 26 -1.59 -14.73 -11.89
C ALA A 26 -2.03 -16.14 -11.43
N MET A 27 -1.08 -17.04 -11.17
CA MET A 27 -1.37 -18.36 -10.61
C MET A 27 -1.85 -18.32 -9.16
N MET A 28 -1.61 -17.23 -8.43
CA MET A 28 -1.96 -17.10 -7.01
C MET A 28 -3.43 -17.40 -6.70
N SER A 29 -4.36 -17.01 -7.58
CA SER A 29 -5.80 -17.29 -7.44
C SER A 29 -6.15 -18.78 -7.63
N GLN A 30 -5.28 -19.55 -8.29
CA GLN A 30 -5.47 -20.95 -8.62
C GLN A 30 -4.77 -21.90 -7.64
N LEU A 31 -3.95 -21.36 -6.72
CA LEU A 31 -3.16 -22.13 -5.77
C LEU A 31 -3.90 -22.32 -4.44
N GLU A 32 -3.61 -23.42 -3.75
CA GLU A 32 -4.10 -23.66 -2.39
C GLU A 32 -3.43 -22.72 -1.37
N SER A 33 -4.04 -22.57 -0.19
CA SER A 33 -3.55 -21.66 0.86
C SER A 33 -2.06 -21.82 1.23
N PRO A 34 -1.48 -23.04 1.39
CA PRO A 34 -0.07 -23.15 1.71
C PRO A 34 0.82 -22.66 0.58
N GLU A 35 0.51 -22.98 -0.67
CA GLU A 35 1.21 -22.50 -1.86
C GLU A 35 1.16 -20.98 -2.00
N GLN A 36 -0.01 -20.38 -1.76
CA GLN A 36 -0.19 -18.91 -1.75
C GLN A 36 0.74 -18.24 -0.73
N GLN A 37 0.87 -18.80 0.47
CA GLN A 37 1.76 -18.26 1.51
C GLN A 37 3.23 -18.29 1.08
N HIS A 38 3.68 -19.35 0.40
CA HIS A 38 5.05 -19.39 -0.14
C HIS A 38 5.26 -18.36 -1.25
N LEU A 39 4.23 -18.12 -2.08
CA LEU A 39 4.27 -17.12 -3.14
C LEU A 39 4.30 -15.69 -2.57
N ILE A 40 3.49 -15.41 -1.55
CA ILE A 40 3.52 -14.15 -0.77
C ILE A 40 4.92 -13.91 -0.24
N ARG A 41 5.54 -14.92 0.37
CA ARG A 41 6.88 -14.81 0.92
C ARG A 41 7.90 -14.42 -0.15
N LEU A 42 7.79 -15.00 -1.34
CA LEU A 42 8.63 -14.63 -2.48
C LEU A 42 8.39 -13.17 -2.90
N ILE A 43 7.12 -12.75 -2.99
CA ILE A 43 6.76 -11.36 -3.32
C ILE A 43 7.35 -10.39 -2.29
N GLN A 44 7.29 -10.71 -1.00
CA GLN A 44 7.89 -9.89 0.06
C GLN A 44 9.41 -9.76 -0.11
N ILE A 45 10.12 -10.87 -0.40
CA ILE A 45 11.56 -10.83 -0.66
C ILE A 45 11.87 -9.98 -1.90
N VAL A 46 11.06 -10.10 -2.96
CA VAL A 46 11.21 -9.26 -4.16
C VAL A 46 10.94 -7.80 -3.84
N ALA A 47 9.95 -7.50 -3.00
CA ALA A 47 9.64 -6.13 -2.59
C ALA A 47 10.79 -5.49 -1.81
N GLU A 48 11.42 -6.27 -0.93
CA GLU A 48 12.54 -5.80 -0.11
C GLU A 48 13.82 -5.60 -0.95
N GLN A 49 14.09 -6.50 -1.89
CA GLN A 49 15.35 -6.52 -2.65
C GLN A 49 15.27 -5.75 -3.97
N HIS A 50 14.15 -5.88 -4.70
CA HIS A 50 13.92 -5.32 -6.04
C HIS A 50 12.47 -4.79 -6.20
N PRO A 51 12.06 -3.79 -5.42
CA PRO A 51 10.67 -3.29 -5.40
C PRO A 51 10.15 -2.81 -6.76
N LEU A 52 11.03 -2.30 -7.64
CA LEU A 52 10.67 -1.84 -8.98
C LEU A 52 10.10 -2.96 -9.88
N MET A 53 10.45 -4.22 -9.62
CA MET A 53 9.92 -5.37 -10.38
C MET A 53 8.46 -5.65 -10.05
N LEU A 54 7.96 -5.18 -8.90
CA LEU A 54 6.57 -5.33 -8.49
C LEU A 54 5.67 -4.18 -8.96
N SER A 55 6.23 -3.06 -9.43
CA SER A 55 5.46 -1.95 -10.03
C SER A 55 4.41 -2.40 -11.06
N PRO A 56 4.73 -3.25 -12.07
CA PRO A 56 3.73 -3.76 -13.01
C PRO A 56 2.74 -4.75 -12.39
N GLN A 57 3.07 -5.35 -11.26
CA GLN A 57 2.23 -6.33 -10.55
C GLN A 57 1.27 -5.66 -9.54
N VAL A 58 1.48 -4.39 -9.20
CA VAL A 58 0.63 -3.63 -8.25
C VAL A 58 -0.87 -3.83 -8.47
N PRO A 59 -1.44 -3.71 -9.68
CA PRO A 59 -2.88 -3.89 -9.88
C PRO A 59 -3.37 -5.27 -9.48
N VAL A 60 -2.58 -6.31 -9.78
CA VAL A 60 -2.88 -7.70 -9.43
C VAL A 60 -2.78 -7.90 -7.92
N LEU A 61 -1.74 -7.37 -7.26
CA LEU A 61 -1.58 -7.45 -5.81
C LEU A 61 -2.73 -6.75 -5.07
N ILE A 62 -3.17 -5.58 -5.56
CA ILE A 62 -4.34 -4.85 -5.01
C ILE A 62 -5.60 -5.71 -5.11
N SER A 63 -5.78 -6.48 -6.20
CA SER A 63 -6.93 -7.37 -6.37
C SER A 63 -6.99 -8.48 -5.31
N PHE A 64 -5.86 -8.85 -4.71
CA PHE A 64 -5.78 -9.86 -3.64
C PHE A 64 -5.95 -9.28 -2.24
N LEU A 65 -6.00 -7.95 -2.07
CA LEU A 65 -6.20 -7.32 -0.76
C LEU A 65 -7.60 -7.57 -0.16
N GLY A 66 -8.52 -8.19 -0.91
CA GLY A 66 -9.79 -8.68 -0.39
C GLY A 66 -9.65 -9.91 0.51
N ASP A 67 -8.52 -10.62 0.45
CA ASP A 67 -8.27 -11.80 1.26
C ASP A 67 -7.48 -11.45 2.52
N GLN A 68 -8.18 -11.40 3.66
CA GLN A 68 -7.67 -10.90 4.93
C GLN A 68 -6.39 -11.61 5.40
N SER A 69 -6.20 -12.87 4.99
CA SER A 69 -5.01 -13.68 5.28
C SER A 69 -3.74 -13.22 4.53
N LEU A 70 -3.93 -12.55 3.39
CA LEU A 70 -2.88 -12.08 2.49
C LEU A 70 -2.66 -10.57 2.60
N THR A 71 -3.71 -9.84 2.96
CA THR A 71 -3.76 -8.38 3.00
C THR A 71 -2.58 -7.76 3.73
N GLU A 72 -2.25 -8.23 4.94
CA GLU A 72 -1.16 -7.66 5.74
C GLU A 72 0.21 -7.80 5.04
N CYS A 73 0.52 -9.01 4.56
CA CYS A 73 1.79 -9.29 3.88
C CYS A 73 1.92 -8.53 2.56
N LEU A 74 0.83 -8.42 1.80
CA LEU A 74 0.78 -7.66 0.55
C LEU A 74 0.91 -6.16 0.81
N LEU A 75 0.29 -5.62 1.85
CA LEU A 75 0.46 -4.21 2.24
C LEU A 75 1.90 -3.89 2.62
N GLY A 76 2.59 -4.80 3.30
CA GLY A 76 4.04 -4.70 3.54
C GLY A 76 4.81 -4.52 2.23
N ALA A 77 4.62 -5.45 1.27
CA ALA A 77 5.29 -5.38 -0.03
C ALA A 77 4.93 -4.09 -0.81
N LEU A 78 3.67 -3.64 -0.76
CA LEU A 78 3.23 -2.39 -1.41
C LEU A 78 3.87 -1.16 -0.77
N VAL A 79 4.20 -1.18 0.53
CA VAL A 79 4.97 -0.11 1.16
C VAL A 79 6.36 -0.01 0.54
N ASP A 80 7.08 -1.12 0.36
CA ASP A 80 8.42 -1.08 -0.25
C ASP A 80 8.36 -0.62 -1.71
N VAL A 81 7.37 -1.09 -2.47
CA VAL A 81 7.09 -0.59 -3.83
C VAL A 81 6.78 0.90 -3.81
N SER A 82 6.03 1.39 -2.82
CA SER A 82 5.73 2.82 -2.70
C SER A 82 6.95 3.67 -2.44
N GLN A 83 7.97 3.15 -1.76
CA GLN A 83 9.21 3.88 -1.53
C GLN A 83 10.07 3.95 -2.81
N ALA A 84 10.05 2.89 -3.62
CA ALA A 84 10.87 2.83 -4.84
C ALA A 84 10.18 3.42 -6.08
N SER A 85 8.87 3.23 -6.22
CA SER A 85 8.04 3.68 -7.34
C SER A 85 6.67 4.15 -6.85
N PRO A 86 6.60 5.33 -6.20
CA PRO A 86 5.33 5.81 -5.65
C PRO A 86 4.30 6.13 -6.75
N SER A 87 4.75 6.49 -7.96
CA SER A 87 3.89 6.75 -9.13
C SER A 87 2.99 5.58 -9.52
N SER A 88 3.43 4.34 -9.28
CA SER A 88 2.66 3.13 -9.59
C SER A 88 1.46 2.93 -8.65
N LEU A 89 1.44 3.60 -7.49
CA LEU A 89 0.42 3.44 -6.46
C LEU A 89 -0.56 4.62 -6.36
N VAL A 90 -0.31 5.72 -7.07
CA VAL A 90 -1.16 6.94 -7.07
C VAL A 90 -2.63 6.61 -7.35
N SER A 91 -2.89 5.81 -8.38
CA SER A 91 -4.25 5.42 -8.80
C SER A 91 -4.96 4.48 -7.81
N PHE A 92 -4.22 3.87 -6.89
CA PHE A 92 -4.74 2.87 -5.93
C PHE A 92 -4.81 3.40 -4.49
N LEU A 93 -4.33 4.62 -4.22
CA LEU A 93 -4.48 5.31 -2.94
C LEU A 93 -5.91 5.33 -2.36
N PRO A 94 -6.99 5.60 -3.14
CA PRO A 94 -8.35 5.55 -2.61
C PRO A 94 -8.73 4.15 -2.12
N THR A 95 -8.35 3.09 -2.84
CA THR A 95 -8.60 1.70 -2.43
C THR A 95 -7.87 1.38 -1.11
N LEU A 96 -6.58 1.74 -1.02
CA LEU A 96 -5.79 1.54 0.20
C LEU A 96 -6.35 2.34 1.39
N ARG A 97 -6.90 3.54 1.14
CA ARG A 97 -7.56 4.35 2.17
C ARG A 97 -8.78 3.63 2.75
N ILE A 98 -9.63 3.07 1.89
CA ILE A 98 -10.82 2.33 2.33
C ILE A 98 -10.40 1.12 3.18
N LEU A 99 -9.38 0.37 2.74
CA LEU A 99 -8.85 -0.76 3.52
C LEU A 99 -8.32 -0.35 4.90
N GLY A 100 -7.59 0.76 4.98
CA GLY A 100 -7.13 1.30 6.27
C GLY A 100 -8.28 1.74 7.18
N GLN A 101 -9.38 2.22 6.62
CA GLN A 101 -10.59 2.56 7.39
C GLN A 101 -11.34 1.32 7.88
N GLN A 102 -11.37 0.26 7.08
CA GLN A 102 -11.99 -1.01 7.43
C GLN A 102 -11.17 -1.78 8.48
N CYS A 103 -9.84 -1.67 8.43
CA CYS A 103 -8.92 -2.41 9.29
C CYS A 103 -7.88 -1.45 9.92
N PRO A 104 -8.12 -0.96 11.14
CA PRO A 104 -7.22 0.01 11.79
C PRO A 104 -5.80 -0.54 12.05
N ALA A 105 -5.63 -1.86 12.14
CA ALA A 105 -4.30 -2.49 12.23
C ALA A 105 -3.43 -2.22 10.98
N LEU A 106 -4.04 -1.98 9.82
CA LEU A 106 -3.35 -1.76 8.55
C LEU A 106 -3.08 -0.26 8.29
N LEU A 107 -3.60 0.64 9.13
CA LEU A 107 -3.42 2.09 8.98
C LEU A 107 -1.94 2.49 8.93
N GLY A 108 -1.07 1.82 9.68
CA GLY A 108 0.37 2.08 9.65
C GLY A 108 0.97 1.87 8.26
N HIS A 109 0.63 0.75 7.62
CA HIS A 109 1.10 0.45 6.26
C HIS A 109 0.50 1.42 5.22
N VAL A 110 -0.80 1.71 5.32
CA VAL A 110 -1.48 2.67 4.43
C VAL A 110 -0.88 4.07 4.55
N ALA A 111 -0.60 4.53 5.78
CA ALA A 111 0.02 5.82 6.03
C ALA A 111 1.42 5.92 5.42
N LYS A 112 2.23 4.85 5.47
CA LYS A 112 3.55 4.81 4.83
C LYS A 112 3.44 4.94 3.30
N ILE A 113 2.48 4.26 2.67
CA ILE A 113 2.24 4.38 1.22
C ILE A 113 1.78 5.79 0.85
N HIS A 114 0.78 6.32 1.55
CA HIS A 114 0.29 7.69 1.33
C HIS A 114 1.39 8.73 1.57
N GLY A 115 2.27 8.52 2.55
CA GLY A 115 3.44 9.35 2.79
C GLY A 115 4.43 9.32 1.62
N ALA A 116 4.82 8.13 1.16
CA ALA A 116 5.75 7.97 0.04
C ALA A 116 5.25 8.66 -1.25
N VAL A 117 3.96 8.49 -1.55
CA VAL A 117 3.33 9.15 -2.71
C VAL A 117 3.13 10.65 -2.46
N GLY A 118 2.81 11.03 -1.23
CA GLY A 118 2.62 12.42 -0.79
C GLY A 118 3.90 13.26 -0.87
N ILE A 119 5.08 12.65 -0.68
CA ILE A 119 6.40 13.26 -0.87
C ILE A 119 6.62 13.61 -2.37
N ILE A 120 6.29 12.72 -3.32
CA ILE A 120 6.29 13.10 -4.75
C ILE A 120 5.30 14.25 -4.97
N SER A 121 4.13 14.17 -4.34
CA SER A 121 3.09 15.16 -4.52
C SER A 121 3.51 16.54 -3.95
N GLU A 122 4.38 16.62 -2.95
CA GLU A 122 4.98 17.90 -2.50
C GLU A 122 6.02 18.43 -3.49
N ALA A 123 6.85 17.56 -4.08
CA ALA A 123 7.73 17.94 -5.20
C ALA A 123 6.96 18.35 -6.46
N ALA A 124 5.76 17.79 -6.67
CA ALA A 124 4.86 18.14 -7.77
C ALA A 124 3.96 19.35 -7.46
N ARG A 125 3.77 19.70 -6.19
CA ARG A 125 2.97 20.85 -5.72
C ARG A 125 3.72 22.19 -5.75
N SER A 126 4.56 22.38 -6.77
CA SER A 126 4.70 23.70 -7.37
C SER A 126 3.51 24.04 -8.29
N HIS A 127 2.58 23.12 -8.52
CA HIS A 127 1.34 23.43 -9.22
C HIS A 127 0.16 22.57 -8.71
N ASP A 128 -0.71 23.21 -7.93
CA ASP A 128 -2.14 22.88 -7.75
C ASP A 128 -2.60 21.83 -6.70
N LEU A 129 -3.36 22.36 -5.73
CA LEU A 129 -4.37 21.76 -4.83
C LEU A 129 -4.08 20.48 -4.00
N PHE A 130 -3.65 20.69 -2.76
CA PHE A 130 -4.00 19.81 -1.64
C PHE A 130 -5.44 20.09 -1.18
N SER A 131 -6.38 19.19 -1.44
CA SER A 131 -7.70 19.25 -0.80
C SER A 131 -8.35 17.87 -0.63
N VAL A 132 -7.68 16.89 -0.01
CA VAL A 132 -8.38 15.65 0.40
C VAL A 132 -7.70 14.84 1.52
N VAL A 133 -7.29 15.47 2.61
CA VAL A 133 -7.02 14.73 3.86
C VAL A 133 -7.50 15.58 5.04
N LEU A 134 -8.71 15.31 5.53
CA LEU A 134 -9.12 15.30 6.95
C LEU A 134 -10.66 15.21 7.03
N PRO A 135 -11.25 14.04 7.33
CA PRO A 135 -12.62 14.01 7.81
C PRO A 135 -12.65 14.50 9.27
N SER A 136 -13.31 15.64 9.45
CA SER A 136 -14.03 16.10 10.65
C SER A 136 -13.50 15.73 12.04
N VAL A 137 -12.94 16.73 12.74
CA VAL A 137 -13.28 16.94 14.15
C VAL A 137 -13.78 18.38 14.30
N LYS A 138 -15.08 18.58 14.09
CA LYS A 138 -15.74 19.81 14.54
C LYS A 138 -16.00 19.59 16.03
N HIS A 139 -15.01 19.92 16.85
CA HIS A 139 -15.20 19.98 18.29
C HIS A 139 -16.29 21.04 18.56
N THR A 140 -17.43 20.59 19.04
CA THR A 140 -18.54 21.43 19.49
C THR A 140 -18.07 22.27 20.67
N LEU A 141 -17.60 23.49 20.42
CA LEU A 141 -17.47 24.51 21.47
C LEU A 141 -18.68 25.43 21.38
N THR A 142 -19.72 25.07 22.12
CA THR A 142 -20.78 26.00 22.52
C THR A 142 -20.15 27.15 23.30
N HIS A 143 -19.92 28.28 22.62
CA HIS A 143 -19.47 29.50 23.28
C HIS A 143 -20.67 30.18 23.96
N GLN A 144 -20.88 29.80 25.21
CA GLN A 144 -21.55 30.61 26.22
C GLN A 144 -20.66 31.83 26.55
N THR A 145 -21.26 32.90 27.10
CA THR A 145 -20.66 34.17 27.58
C THR A 145 -20.38 35.18 26.46
N GLY A 146 -20.86 36.43 26.47
CA GLY A 146 -21.30 37.27 27.58
C GLY A 146 -20.49 38.57 27.56
N ARG A 147 -21.17 39.71 27.77
CA ARG A 147 -20.70 41.09 28.08
C ARG A 147 -20.35 42.10 26.97
N ALA A 148 -21.17 43.17 27.02
CA ALA A 148 -20.82 44.59 27.26
C ALA A 148 -20.27 45.46 26.10
N HIS A 149 -21.12 46.44 25.71
CA HIS A 149 -20.92 47.91 25.70
C HIS A 149 -19.45 48.43 25.70
N PRO A 150 -19.06 49.48 24.93
CA PRO A 150 -19.63 50.83 25.11
C PRO A 150 -19.76 51.78 23.89
N ASP A 151 -20.68 52.75 24.08
CA ASP A 151 -20.64 54.20 23.78
C ASP A 151 -19.81 54.71 22.57
N ILE A 152 -20.47 55.25 21.54
CA ILE A 152 -20.51 56.68 21.10
C ILE A 152 -21.74 56.87 20.21
#